data_AF-A0A3A5W381-F1
#
_entry.id   AF-A0A3A5W381-F1
#
_cell.length_a   1.000
_cell.length_b   1.000
_cell.length_c   1.000
_cell.angle_alpha   90.00
_cell.angle_beta   90.00
_cell.angle_gamma   90.00
#
_symmetry.space_group_name_H-M   'P 1'
#
loop_
_entity.id
_entity.type
_entity.pdbx_description
1 polymer ?
#
loop_
_entity_poly.entity_id
_entity_poly.type
_entity_poly.pdbx_seq_one_letter_code
_entity_poly.pdbx_strand_id
1 'polypeptide(L)'
;MQAPLPGPPAQSTMYHPPQEAMMGGGLFSLHKFLMIGVILILLATFVSILPDFSGAPNQVDYDTEEADWSKDFAKDTESHNDFERVMDTIATLLGTGGVALIGYAFIREAYDEDTTTPALRITLLILGAVMLLQLLGSGFDVSVSV
;
A
#
# COMPACT_ATOMS: atom_id res chain seq x y z
N MET A 1 62.86 27.82 -30.97
CA MET A 1 61.40 27.68 -31.16
C MET A 1 60.78 27.57 -29.79
N GLN A 2 59.99 28.56 -29.36
CA GLN A 2 59.41 28.62 -28.01
C GLN A 2 57.95 28.17 -28.10
N ALA A 3 57.55 27.19 -27.28
CA ALA A 3 56.20 26.64 -27.28
C ALA A 3 55.18 27.68 -26.76
N PRO A 4 53.94 27.74 -27.28
CA PRO A 4 52.95 28.73 -26.85
C PRO A 4 52.52 28.49 -25.40
N LEU A 5 52.40 29.57 -24.63
CA LEU A 5 51.85 29.54 -23.27
C LEU A 5 50.37 29.11 -23.30
N PRO A 6 49.91 28.31 -22.33
CA PRO A 6 48.50 27.97 -22.23
C PRO A 6 47.69 29.24 -21.96
N GLY A 7 46.67 29.49 -22.79
CA GLY A 7 45.73 30.59 -22.57
C GLY A 7 44.96 30.42 -21.23
N PRO A 8 44.39 31.51 -20.70
CA PRO A 8 43.66 31.47 -19.43
C PRO A 8 42.49 30.48 -19.51
N PRO A 9 42.18 29.76 -18.41
CA PRO A 9 41.05 28.85 -18.38
C PRO A 9 39.77 29.64 -18.61
N ALA A 10 38.98 29.22 -19.60
CA ALA A 10 37.66 29.76 -19.84
C ALA A 10 36.83 29.56 -18.56
N GLN A 11 36.46 30.66 -17.90
CA GLN A 11 35.51 30.64 -16.80
C GLN A 11 34.16 30.19 -17.37
N SER A 12 33.79 28.94 -17.10
CA SER A 12 32.44 28.44 -17.34
C SER A 12 31.50 29.10 -16.33
N THR A 13 30.95 30.26 -16.67
CA THR A 13 29.87 30.93 -15.92
C THR A 13 28.53 30.22 -16.14
N MET A 14 28.52 28.89 -16.10
CA MET A 14 27.28 28.12 -16.09
C MET A 14 26.84 28.04 -14.64
N TYR A 15 25.79 28.79 -14.28
CA TYR A 15 25.12 28.64 -13.00
C TYR A 15 24.60 27.21 -12.91
N HIS A 16 25.35 26.35 -12.24
CA HIS A 16 24.87 25.04 -11.84
C HIS A 16 23.96 25.29 -10.63
N PRO A 17 22.66 24.95 -10.69
CA PRO A 17 21.84 25.00 -9.49
C PRO A 17 22.50 24.11 -8.42
N PRO A 18 22.40 24.47 -7.12
CA PRO A 18 23.04 23.71 -6.05
C PRO A 18 22.66 22.24 -6.18
N GLN A 19 23.65 21.36 -6.31
CA GLN A 19 23.44 19.91 -6.39
C GLN A 19 22.68 19.39 -5.16
N GLU A 20 22.72 20.12 -4.06
CA GLU A 20 21.94 19.93 -2.84
C GLU A 20 20.43 19.98 -3.10
N ALA A 21 19.95 20.85 -4.02
CA ALA A 21 18.54 20.90 -4.42
C ALA A 21 18.13 19.77 -5.37
N MET A 22 19.08 19.03 -5.94
CA MET A 22 18.84 17.84 -6.77
C MET A 22 18.97 16.53 -5.96
N MET A 23 19.53 16.58 -4.76
CA MET A 23 19.78 15.41 -3.90
C MET A 23 18.75 15.23 -2.76
N GLY A 24 17.87 16.22 -2.53
CA GLY A 24 16.77 16.11 -1.56
C GLY A 24 15.68 15.09 -1.93
N GLY A 25 15.70 14.53 -3.15
CA GLY A 25 14.78 13.49 -3.61
C GLY A 25 15.31 12.05 -3.43
N GLY A 26 16.34 11.85 -2.62
CA GLY A 26 17.10 10.61 -2.50
C GLY A 26 16.33 9.45 -1.85
N LEU A 27 15.95 8.46 -2.67
CA LEU A 27 15.51 7.09 -2.34
C LEU A 27 14.27 6.90 -1.43
N PHE A 28 13.90 7.86 -0.59
CA PHE A 28 12.84 7.73 0.41
C PHE A 28 11.85 8.90 0.41
N SER A 29 11.48 9.36 -0.77
CA SER A 29 10.51 10.44 -0.96
C SER A 29 9.11 10.02 -0.50
N LEU A 30 8.38 10.92 0.19
CA LEU A 30 6.98 10.76 0.56
C LEU A 30 6.13 10.26 -0.61
N HIS A 31 6.36 10.78 -1.81
CA HIS A 31 5.61 10.40 -3.00
C HIS A 31 5.69 8.90 -3.29
N LYS A 32 6.84 8.26 -3.04
CA LYS A 32 7.02 6.82 -3.31
C LYS A 32 6.22 5.95 -2.34
N PHE A 33 6.31 6.24 -1.04
CA PHE A 33 5.56 5.50 -0.02
C PHE A 33 4.06 5.74 -0.12
N LEU A 34 3.66 6.98 -0.43
CA LEU A 34 2.28 7.33 -0.71
C LEU A 34 1.75 6.56 -1.92
N MET A 35 2.50 6.55 -3.03
CA MET A 35 2.11 5.84 -4.26
C MET A 35 1.99 4.33 -4.01
N ILE A 36 2.94 3.73 -3.31
CA ILE A 36 2.87 2.29 -2.95
C ILE A 36 1.66 2.03 -2.06
N GLY A 37 1.43 2.85 -1.02
CA GLY A 37 0.28 2.67 -0.13
C GLY A 37 -1.06 2.77 -0.84
N VAL A 38 -1.21 3.73 -1.76
CA VAL A 38 -2.41 3.86 -2.61
C VAL A 38 -2.58 2.65 -3.52
N ILE A 39 -1.50 2.16 -4.14
CA ILE A 39 -1.55 0.94 -4.98
C ILE A 39 -2.01 -0.26 -4.15
N LEU A 40 -1.51 -0.42 -2.92
CA LEU A 40 -1.94 -1.51 -2.05
C LEU A 40 -3.43 -1.43 -1.71
N ILE A 41 -3.97 -0.23 -1.47
CA ILE A 41 -5.42 -0.05 -1.24
C ILE A 41 -6.24 -0.39 -2.49
N LEU A 42 -5.77 0.00 -3.67
CA LEU A 42 -6.42 -0.36 -4.92
C LEU A 42 -6.41 -1.88 -5.15
N LEU A 43 -5.29 -2.54 -4.86
CA LEU A 43 -5.20 -4.00 -4.93
C LEU A 43 -6.10 -4.68 -3.88
N ALA A 44 -6.16 -4.17 -2.66
CA ALA A 44 -7.06 -4.65 -1.63
C ALA A 44 -8.52 -4.59 -2.07
N THR A 45 -8.91 -3.45 -2.65
CA THR A 45 -10.27 -3.22 -3.17
C THR A 45 -10.55 -4.14 -4.35
N PHE A 46 -9.56 -4.36 -5.22
CA PHE A 46 -9.70 -5.27 -6.34
C PHE A 46 -9.89 -6.71 -5.86
N VAL A 47 -9.10 -7.17 -4.90
CA VAL A 47 -9.20 -8.53 -4.34
C VAL A 47 -10.53 -8.75 -3.62
N SER A 48 -11.03 -7.77 -2.87
CA SER A 48 -12.30 -7.93 -2.13
C SER A 48 -13.55 -7.98 -3.02
N ILE A 49 -13.48 -7.44 -4.24
CA ILE A 49 -14.59 -7.49 -5.19
C ILE A 49 -14.49 -8.64 -6.18
N LEU A 50 -13.42 -9.45 -6.16
CA LEU A 50 -13.30 -10.60 -7.04
C LEU A 50 -14.34 -11.65 -6.63
N PRO A 51 -15.36 -11.91 -7.47
CA PRO A 51 -16.30 -12.99 -7.19
C PRO A 51 -15.59 -14.33 -7.33
N ASP A 52 -16.00 -15.32 -6.54
CA ASP A 52 -15.66 -16.70 -6.85
C ASP A 52 -16.25 -17.05 -8.22
N PHE A 53 -15.39 -17.34 -9.19
CA PHE A 53 -15.79 -17.68 -10.56
C PHE A 53 -16.53 -19.01 -10.64
N SER A 54 -16.46 -19.85 -9.59
CA SER A 54 -17.20 -21.11 -9.51
C SER A 54 -18.62 -20.95 -8.94
N GLY A 55 -18.90 -19.84 -8.26
CA GLY A 55 -20.19 -19.57 -7.62
C GLY A 55 -20.46 -20.45 -6.39
N ALA A 56 -21.46 -20.05 -5.60
CA ALA A 56 -21.84 -20.83 -4.42
C ALA A 56 -22.43 -22.19 -4.85
N PRO A 57 -22.07 -23.30 -4.17
CA PRO A 57 -22.62 -24.62 -4.47
C PRO A 57 -24.13 -24.62 -4.28
N ASN A 58 -24.86 -25.24 -5.21
CA ASN A 58 -26.31 -25.32 -5.21
C ASN A 58 -26.76 -26.77 -5.05
N GLN A 59 -27.75 -27.00 -4.18
CA GLN A 59 -28.26 -28.36 -3.91
C GLN A 59 -28.80 -29.06 -5.17
N VAL A 60 -29.24 -28.31 -6.18
CA VAL A 60 -29.75 -28.87 -7.44
C VAL A 60 -28.66 -29.48 -8.33
N ASP A 61 -27.39 -29.19 -8.05
CA ASP A 61 -26.24 -29.71 -8.79
C ASP A 61 -25.78 -31.08 -8.27
N TYR A 62 -26.37 -31.55 -7.15
CA TYR A 62 -26.05 -32.84 -6.51
C TYR A 62 -27.17 -33.85 -6.71
N ASP A 63 -26.81 -35.11 -6.93
CA ASP A 63 -27.77 -36.19 -6.99
C ASP A 63 -28.26 -36.55 -5.58
N THR A 64 -29.46 -36.08 -5.23
CA THR A 64 -30.06 -36.33 -3.90
C THR A 64 -30.38 -37.80 -3.62
N GLU A 65 -30.31 -38.67 -4.65
CA GLU A 65 -30.48 -40.13 -4.49
C GLU A 65 -29.17 -40.82 -4.04
N GLU A 66 -28.02 -40.14 -4.13
CA GLU A 66 -26.72 -40.67 -3.79
C GLU A 66 -26.42 -40.58 -2.28
N ALA A 67 -25.99 -41.66 -1.63
CA ALA A 67 -25.95 -41.73 -0.16
C ALA A 67 -25.11 -40.64 0.54
N ASP A 68 -24.10 -40.08 -0.14
CA ASP A 68 -23.18 -39.09 0.41
C ASP A 68 -23.39 -37.66 -0.13
N TRP A 69 -24.44 -37.40 -0.93
CA TRP A 69 -24.70 -36.09 -1.56
C TRP A 69 -24.66 -34.92 -0.58
N SER A 70 -25.21 -35.12 0.62
CA SER A 70 -25.27 -34.10 1.68
C SER A 70 -23.91 -33.76 2.27
N LYS A 71 -22.96 -34.71 2.28
CA LYS A 71 -21.60 -34.48 2.74
C LYS A 71 -20.78 -33.74 1.68
N ASP A 72 -20.96 -34.09 0.42
CA ASP A 72 -20.27 -33.42 -0.68
C ASP A 72 -20.76 -31.97 -0.82
N PHE A 73 -22.07 -31.73 -0.74
CA PHE A 73 -22.63 -30.38 -0.68
C PHE A 73 -22.08 -29.55 0.51
N ALA A 74 -22.02 -30.15 1.71
CA ALA A 74 -21.50 -29.47 2.89
C ALA A 74 -20.01 -29.12 2.75
N LYS A 75 -19.22 -30.04 2.19
CA LYS A 75 -17.78 -29.86 1.95
C LYS A 75 -17.51 -28.76 0.93
N ASP A 76 -18.26 -28.72 -0.16
CA ASP A 76 -18.10 -27.69 -1.19
C ASP A 76 -18.56 -26.33 -0.66
N THR A 77 -19.60 -26.29 0.19
CA THR A 77 -20.05 -25.06 0.88
C THR A 77 -18.97 -24.53 1.82
N GLU A 78 -18.34 -25.41 2.60
CA GLU A 78 -17.22 -25.05 3.47
C GLU A 78 -16.03 -24.53 2.66
N SER A 79 -15.67 -25.21 1.58
CA SER A 79 -14.58 -24.78 0.69
C SER A 79 -14.83 -23.42 0.05
N HIS A 80 -16.08 -23.12 -0.34
CA HIS A 80 -16.45 -21.82 -0.88
C HIS A 80 -16.33 -20.70 0.17
N ASN A 81 -16.85 -20.94 1.38
CA ASN A 81 -16.73 -19.98 2.50
C ASN A 81 -15.28 -19.75 2.92
N ASP A 82 -14.44 -20.80 2.90
CA ASP A 82 -13.01 -20.69 3.19
C ASP A 82 -12.28 -19.85 2.12
N PHE A 83 -12.65 -20.01 0.84
CA PHE A 83 -12.11 -19.17 -0.22
C PHE A 83 -12.47 -17.69 -0.02
N GLU A 84 -13.75 -17.37 0.23
CA GLU A 84 -14.18 -16.00 0.51
C GLU A 84 -13.43 -15.41 1.71
N ARG A 85 -13.28 -16.19 2.79
CA ARG A 85 -12.55 -15.77 3.99
C ARG A 85 -11.08 -15.49 3.70
N VAL A 86 -10.41 -16.32 2.91
CA VAL A 86 -9.00 -16.12 2.54
C VAL A 86 -8.85 -14.86 1.69
N MET A 87 -9.75 -14.64 0.73
CA MET A 87 -9.72 -13.45 -0.14
C MET A 87 -9.97 -12.17 0.67
N ASP A 88 -10.93 -12.19 1.60
CA ASP A 88 -11.20 -11.06 2.49
C ASP A 88 -10.03 -10.79 3.46
N THR A 89 -9.39 -11.85 3.97
CA THR A 89 -8.18 -11.73 4.80
C THR A 89 -7.03 -11.09 4.02
N ILE A 90 -6.81 -11.49 2.77
CA ILE A 90 -5.79 -10.90 1.90
C ILE A 90 -6.12 -9.44 1.59
N ALA A 91 -7.37 -9.14 1.26
CA ALA A 91 -7.82 -7.78 1.02
C ALA A 91 -7.60 -6.89 2.26
N THR A 92 -7.95 -7.40 3.44
CA THR A 92 -7.73 -6.71 4.73
C THR A 92 -6.25 -6.49 5.01
N LEU A 93 -5.40 -7.48 4.77
CA LEU A 93 -3.94 -7.36 4.96
C LEU A 93 -3.34 -6.31 4.01
N LEU A 94 -3.76 -6.30 2.74
CA LEU A 94 -3.32 -5.32 1.75
C LEU A 94 -3.82 -3.91 2.09
N GLY A 95 -5.09 -3.79 2.52
CA GLY A 95 -5.69 -2.52 2.91
C GLY A 95 -5.01 -1.92 4.15
N THR A 96 -4.81 -2.72 5.18
CA THR A 96 -4.09 -2.31 6.41
C THR A 96 -2.63 -1.96 6.13
N GLY A 97 -1.93 -2.76 5.32
CA GLY A 97 -0.58 -2.46 4.86
C GLY A 97 -0.50 -1.14 4.08
N GLY A 98 -1.48 -0.87 3.20
CA GLY A 98 -1.59 0.38 2.46
C GLY A 98 -1.78 1.61 3.38
N VAL A 99 -2.70 1.53 4.33
CA VAL A 99 -2.95 2.60 5.32
C VAL A 99 -1.71 2.83 6.20
N ALA A 100 -1.03 1.76 6.64
CA ALA A 100 0.19 1.88 7.43
C ALA A 100 1.31 2.59 6.66
N LEU A 101 1.50 2.28 5.38
CA LEU A 101 2.49 2.94 4.52
C LEU A 101 2.17 4.42 4.27
N ILE A 102 0.90 4.77 4.07
CA ILE A 102 0.46 6.16 3.91
C ILE A 102 0.69 6.94 5.21
N GLY A 103 0.27 6.38 6.35
CA GLY A 103 0.50 6.99 7.66
C GLY A 103 1.98 7.20 7.96
N TYR A 104 2.82 6.21 7.65
CA TYR A 104 4.27 6.31 7.77
C TYR A 104 4.85 7.42 6.87
N ALA A 105 4.38 7.54 5.63
CA ALA A 105 4.83 8.58 4.70
C ALA A 105 4.53 9.99 5.25
N PHE A 106 3.33 10.21 5.80
CA PHE A 106 2.95 11.49 6.38
C PHE A 106 3.76 11.84 7.62
N ILE A 107 3.95 10.89 8.54
CA ILE A 107 4.77 11.12 9.74
C ILE A 107 6.21 11.44 9.33
N ARG A 108 6.77 10.69 8.38
CA ARG A 108 8.14 10.91 7.90
C ARG A 108 8.32 12.30 7.30
N GLU A 109 7.44 12.75 6.41
CA GLU A 109 7.52 14.09 5.83
C GLU A 109 7.30 15.19 6.87
N ALA A 110 6.49 14.94 7.90
CA ALA A 110 6.31 15.90 9.00
C ALA A 110 7.61 16.15 9.79
N TYR A 111 8.53 15.18 9.84
CA TYR A 111 9.85 15.33 10.46
C TYR A 111 10.92 15.85 9.50
N ASP A 112 10.63 16.01 8.21
CA ASP A 112 11.58 16.60 7.27
C ASP A 112 11.57 18.13 7.43
N GLU A 113 12.63 18.66 8.03
CA GLU A 113 12.71 20.06 8.44
C GLU A 113 13.08 21.04 7.34
N ASP A 114 13.47 20.56 6.16
CA ASP A 114 13.99 21.41 5.09
C ASP A 114 13.00 21.64 3.94
N THR A 115 11.94 20.83 3.84
CA THR A 115 11.06 20.80 2.66
C THR A 115 9.68 21.45 2.86
N THR A 116 9.26 21.64 4.11
CA THR A 116 7.86 22.00 4.43
C THR A 116 7.73 23.15 5.44
N THR A 117 6.64 23.91 5.38
CA THR A 117 6.34 24.92 6.42
C THR A 117 5.92 24.24 7.73
N PRO A 118 6.17 24.86 8.90
CA PRO A 118 5.82 24.27 10.20
C PRO A 118 4.32 23.89 10.31
N ALA A 119 3.43 24.68 9.71
CA ALA A 119 2.00 24.39 9.67
C ALA A 119 1.68 23.11 8.88
N LEU A 120 2.37 22.87 7.76
CA LEU A 120 2.18 21.68 6.94
C LEU A 120 2.65 20.42 7.70
N ARG A 121 3.78 20.51 8.42
CA ARG A 121 4.29 19.40 9.25
C ARG A 121 3.30 18.96 10.32
N ILE A 122 2.75 19.90 11.07
CA ILE A 122 1.75 19.60 12.10
C ILE A 122 0.53 18.93 11.49
N THR A 123 0.07 19.41 10.33
CA THR A 123 -1.06 18.83 9.62
C THR A 123 -0.76 17.39 9.16
N LEU A 124 0.41 17.15 8.59
CA LEU A 124 0.84 15.82 8.17
C LEU A 124 1.01 14.86 9.36
N LEU A 125 1.50 15.36 10.49
CA LEU A 125 1.65 14.57 11.72
C LEU A 125 0.29 14.17 12.28
N ILE A 126 -0.68 15.09 12.31
CA ILE A 126 -2.06 14.78 12.70
C ILE A 126 -2.70 13.78 11.73
N LEU A 127 -2.58 14.00 10.42
CA LEU A 127 -3.13 13.08 9.42
C LEU A 127 -2.53 11.67 9.54
N GLY A 128 -1.20 11.57 9.68
CA GLY A 128 -0.52 10.30 9.89
C GLY A 128 -0.95 9.62 11.19
N ALA A 129 -1.08 10.37 12.29
CA ALA A 129 -1.56 9.84 13.56
C ALA A 129 -3.01 9.35 13.47
N VAL A 130 -3.91 10.10 12.84
CA VAL A 130 -5.31 9.70 12.63
C VAL A 130 -5.39 8.41 11.80
N MET A 131 -4.62 8.31 10.71
CA MET A 131 -4.57 7.10 9.88
C MET A 131 -4.11 5.87 10.67
N LEU A 132 -3.08 6.01 11.51
CA LEU A 132 -2.60 4.90 12.36
C LEU A 132 -3.58 4.57 13.49
N LEU A 133 -4.24 5.58 14.07
CA LEU A 133 -5.27 5.37 15.08
C LEU A 133 -6.50 4.67 14.51
N GLN A 134 -6.85 4.94 13.25
CA GLN A 134 -7.89 4.17 12.55
C GLN A 134 -7.52 2.69 12.49
N LEU A 135 -6.26 2.35 12.21
CA LEU A 135 -5.79 0.95 12.21
C LEU A 135 -5.99 0.25 13.57
N LEU A 136 -5.77 0.97 14.67
CA LEU A 136 -5.97 0.48 16.04
C LEU A 136 -7.45 0.42 16.45
N GLY A 137 -8.26 1.35 15.95
CA GLY A 137 -9.68 1.47 16.28
C GLY A 137 -10.62 0.64 15.41
N SER A 138 -10.19 0.23 14.21
CA SER A 138 -11.05 -0.44 13.23
C SER A 138 -10.70 -1.91 12.92
N GLY A 139 -9.59 -2.48 13.43
CA GLY A 139 -8.97 -3.62 12.72
C GLY A 139 -8.31 -4.77 13.50
N PHE A 140 -8.40 -4.85 14.83
CA PHE A 140 -8.05 -6.09 15.55
C PHE A 140 -9.29 -6.94 15.86
N ASP A 141 -10.17 -7.11 14.88
CA ASP A 141 -11.17 -8.20 14.91
C ASP A 141 -10.66 -9.35 14.05
N VAL A 142 -9.57 -9.98 14.52
CA VAL A 142 -9.24 -11.34 14.07
C VAL A 142 -10.18 -12.26 14.86
N SER A 143 -11.47 -12.26 14.51
CA SER A 143 -12.34 -13.34 14.94
C SER A 143 -11.91 -14.59 14.17
N VAL A 144 -11.02 -15.36 14.78
CA VAL A 144 -11.00 -16.79 14.54
C VAL A 144 -12.32 -17.29 15.11
N SER A 145 -13.34 -17.44 14.25
CA SER A 145 -14.51 -18.25 14.62
C SER A 145 -14.00 -19.67 14.80
N VAL A 146 -13.85 -20.09 16.06
CA VAL A 146 -13.67 -21.48 16.45
C VAL A 146 -15.02 -22.20 16.38
#